data_AF-A0A355GSA7-F1
#
_entry.id   AF-A0A355GSA7-F1
#
_cell.length_a   1.000
_cell.length_b   1.000
_cell.length_c   1.000
_cell.angle_alpha   90.00
_cell.angle_beta   90.00
_cell.angle_gamma   90.00
#
_symmetry.space_group_name_H-M   'P 1'
#
loop_
_entity.id
_entity.type
_entity.pdbx_description
1 polymer ?
#
loop_
_entity_poly.entity_id
_entity_poly.type
_entity_poly.pdbx_seq_one_letter_code
_entity_poly.pdbx_strand_id
1 'polypeptide(L)'
;MKKWITIIGIIGLLVLLEVVVGNIPVFGEEEQDAFGQLQILAQEACEWISALGSLQKQQLNQFEAQALIESQAVARAEKLFAKFQSSEAAIRQQMGATEQVLVNMGMSAQIMQRHDDAVDQIAQGFSQLYNALLLLQDRKAEQGFSVRVQACERVLKKITFEEKATFDAVPLFRENGLQPQPASAPEQSQSEIVPSYIKEASGVKSAYSTLDLVETIEVQFTDGIKDLADSLEKNPAKIYDYVYNKIDFELYCGSVKGADLTLRSGKGNDFDIASLLIALL
;
A
#
# COMPACT_ATOMS: atom_id res chain seq x y z
N MET A 1 -12.82 -43.66 5.57
CA MET A 1 -13.60 -44.70 4.86
C MET A 1 -13.69 -46.03 5.61
N LYS A 2 -12.60 -46.67 6.04
CA LYS A 2 -12.65 -48.00 6.70
C LYS A 2 -13.51 -48.08 7.98
N LYS A 3 -13.52 -47.03 8.83
CA LYS A 3 -14.36 -46.98 10.05
C LYS A 3 -15.88 -46.86 9.77
N TRP A 4 -16.26 -46.29 8.62
CA TRP A 4 -17.67 -46.07 8.25
C TRP A 4 -18.33 -47.35 7.72
N ILE A 5 -17.58 -48.20 7.02
CA ILE A 5 -18.05 -49.50 6.52
C ILE A 5 -18.37 -50.44 7.70
N THR A 6 -17.60 -50.37 8.79
CA THR A 6 -17.83 -51.18 10.00
C THR A 6 -19.11 -50.76 10.73
N ILE A 7 -19.42 -49.46 10.77
CA ILE A 7 -20.63 -48.92 11.42
C ILE A 7 -21.89 -49.29 10.63
N ILE A 8 -21.85 -49.19 9.30
CA ILE A 8 -22.97 -49.61 8.43
C ILE A 8 -23.25 -51.12 8.56
N GLY A 9 -22.21 -51.95 8.71
CA GLY A 9 -22.36 -53.39 8.93
C GLY A 9 -23.02 -53.74 10.28
N ILE A 10 -22.76 -52.96 11.33
CA ILE A 10 -23.37 -53.16 12.66
C ILE A 10 -24.84 -52.70 12.66
N ILE A 11 -25.16 -51.61 11.96
CA ILE A 11 -26.53 -51.11 11.80
C ILE A 11 -27.40 -52.12 11.02
N GLY A 12 -26.87 -52.71 9.95
CA GLY A 12 -27.57 -53.76 9.21
C GLY A 12 -27.89 -55.01 10.04
N LEU A 13 -27.04 -55.33 11.03
CA LEU A 13 -27.23 -56.46 11.94
C LEU A 13 -28.33 -56.21 12.97
N LEU A 14 -28.44 -54.97 13.47
CA LEU A 14 -29.46 -54.55 14.46
C LEU A 14 -30.86 -54.46 13.85
N VAL A 15 -30.99 -53.97 12.61
CA VAL A 15 -32.27 -53.96 11.88
C VAL A 15 -32.76 -55.37 11.53
N LEU A 16 -31.82 -56.28 11.23
CA LEU A 16 -32.13 -57.71 11.05
C LEU A 16 -32.66 -58.34 12.35
N LEU A 17 -32.20 -57.89 13.51
CA LEU A 17 -32.69 -58.31 14.82
C LEU A 17 -34.11 -57.80 15.10
N GLU A 18 -34.46 -56.56 14.75
CA GLU A 18 -35.83 -56.03 14.87
C GLU A 18 -36.86 -56.81 14.04
N VAL A 19 -36.50 -57.18 12.79
CA VAL A 19 -37.38 -57.96 11.91
C VAL A 19 -37.62 -59.38 12.47
N VAL A 20 -36.62 -59.95 13.17
CA VAL A 20 -36.76 -61.26 13.83
C VAL A 20 -37.64 -61.18 15.08
N VAL A 21 -37.64 -60.05 15.79
CA VAL A 21 -38.40 -59.83 17.02
C VAL A 21 -39.90 -59.59 16.77
N GLY A 22 -40.29 -59.07 15.59
CA GLY A 22 -41.68 -58.80 15.22
C GLY A 22 -42.59 -60.00 14.97
N ASN A 23 -42.09 -61.25 15.08
CA ASN A 23 -42.84 -62.45 14.68
C ASN A 23 -42.99 -63.52 15.79
N ILE A 24 -42.99 -63.12 17.06
CA ILE A 24 -42.98 -64.04 18.21
C ILE A 24 -44.33 -63.98 18.96
N PRO A 25 -44.97 -65.12 19.32
CA PRO A 25 -46.30 -65.14 19.92
C PRO A 25 -46.30 -64.76 21.43
N VAL A 26 -47.48 -64.35 21.89
CA VAL A 26 -47.85 -63.77 23.20
C VAL A 26 -47.06 -64.29 24.41
N PHE A 27 -46.40 -63.36 25.11
CA PHE A 27 -45.56 -63.59 26.30
C PHE A 27 -46.21 -63.08 27.60
N GLY A 28 -45.73 -63.58 28.76
CA GLY A 28 -46.21 -63.20 30.11
C GLY A 28 -45.72 -61.82 30.58
N GLU A 29 -46.29 -61.28 31.68
CA GLU A 29 -46.07 -59.88 32.14
C GLU A 29 -44.58 -59.46 32.30
N GLU A 30 -43.69 -60.36 32.76
CA GLU A 30 -42.24 -60.07 32.86
C GLU A 30 -41.53 -59.97 31.49
N GLU A 31 -41.98 -60.76 30.51
CA GLU A 31 -41.42 -60.74 29.15
C GLU A 31 -41.97 -59.56 28.32
N GLN A 32 -43.17 -59.07 28.65
CA GLN A 32 -43.71 -57.83 28.07
C GLN A 32 -42.91 -56.60 28.48
N ASP A 33 -42.40 -56.54 29.71
CA ASP A 33 -41.56 -55.43 30.19
C ASP A 33 -40.18 -55.45 29.51
N ALA A 34 -39.58 -56.64 29.35
CA ALA A 34 -38.34 -56.82 28.59
C ALA A 34 -38.49 -56.45 27.10
N PHE A 35 -39.64 -56.78 26.50
CA PHE A 35 -39.97 -56.40 25.12
C PHE A 35 -40.19 -54.88 24.97
N GLY A 36 -40.82 -54.25 25.96
CA GLY A 36 -40.96 -52.80 26.02
C GLY A 36 -39.62 -52.08 26.11
N GLN A 37 -38.69 -52.59 26.93
CA GLN A 37 -37.32 -52.08 27.00
C GLN A 37 -36.56 -52.25 25.68
N LEU A 38 -36.75 -53.38 24.98
CA LEU A 38 -36.18 -53.59 23.65
C LEU A 38 -36.75 -52.62 22.60
N GLN A 39 -38.04 -52.31 22.65
CA GLN A 39 -38.66 -51.31 21.76
C GLN A 39 -38.12 -49.90 22.01
N ILE A 40 -37.88 -49.51 23.26
CA ILE A 40 -37.29 -48.21 23.60
C ILE A 40 -35.87 -48.11 23.04
N LEU A 41 -35.04 -49.14 23.24
CA LEU A 41 -33.68 -49.19 22.71
C LEU A 41 -33.63 -49.17 21.18
N ALA A 42 -34.57 -49.85 20.53
CA ALA A 42 -34.78 -49.80 19.09
C ALA A 42 -35.09 -48.38 18.60
N GLN A 43 -36.00 -47.69 19.29
CA GLN A 43 -36.40 -46.33 18.93
C GLN A 43 -35.26 -45.31 19.11
N GLU A 44 -34.50 -45.42 20.20
CA GLU A 44 -33.28 -44.62 20.43
C GLU A 44 -32.21 -44.87 19.33
N ALA A 45 -32.06 -46.12 18.90
CA ALA A 45 -31.14 -46.47 17.81
C ALA A 45 -31.58 -45.86 16.46
N CYS A 46 -32.88 -45.87 16.15
CA CYS A 46 -33.43 -45.22 14.95
C CYS A 46 -33.23 -43.70 14.94
N GLU A 47 -33.40 -43.04 16.09
CA GLU A 47 -33.14 -41.60 16.24
C GLU A 47 -31.66 -41.29 16.00
N TRP A 48 -30.76 -42.09 16.57
CA TRP A 48 -29.32 -41.97 16.36
C TRP A 48 -28.91 -42.13 14.89
N ILE A 49 -29.45 -43.12 14.19
CA ILE A 49 -29.16 -43.35 12.77
C ILE A 49 -29.65 -42.18 11.92
N SER A 50 -30.84 -41.65 12.22
CA SER A 50 -31.40 -40.49 11.54
C SER A 50 -30.57 -39.23 11.77
N ALA A 51 -30.08 -39.02 13.00
CA ALA A 51 -29.16 -37.95 13.35
C ALA A 51 -27.81 -38.07 12.62
N LEU A 52 -27.26 -39.28 12.49
CA LEU A 52 -26.04 -39.52 11.71
C LEU A 52 -26.24 -39.20 10.22
N GLY A 53 -27.38 -39.59 9.64
CA GLY A 53 -27.72 -39.28 8.26
C GLY A 53 -27.87 -37.78 8.01
N SER A 54 -28.50 -37.05 8.93
CA SER A 54 -28.64 -35.60 8.83
C SER A 54 -27.30 -34.87 8.96
N LEU A 55 -26.43 -35.29 9.89
CA LEU A 55 -25.06 -34.79 10.03
C LEU A 55 -24.23 -35.01 8.77
N GLN A 56 -24.31 -36.20 8.16
CA GLN A 56 -23.57 -36.49 6.93
C GLN A 56 -24.07 -35.63 5.76
N LYS A 57 -25.39 -35.43 5.63
CA LYS A 57 -25.99 -34.55 4.63
C LYS A 57 -25.59 -33.09 4.84
N GLN A 58 -25.53 -32.63 6.09
CA GLN A 58 -25.07 -31.28 6.43
C GLN A 58 -23.61 -31.08 6.04
N GLN A 59 -22.73 -32.04 6.33
CA GLN A 59 -21.32 -31.98 5.93
C GLN A 59 -21.15 -31.96 4.40
N LEU A 60 -21.94 -32.78 3.68
CA LEU A 60 -21.91 -32.79 2.21
C LEU A 60 -22.34 -31.43 1.64
N ASN A 61 -23.44 -30.87 2.13
CA ASN A 61 -23.92 -29.54 1.72
C ASN A 61 -22.87 -28.45 2.00
N GLN A 62 -22.17 -28.51 3.14
CA GLN A 62 -21.08 -27.58 3.45
C GLN A 62 -19.92 -27.72 2.48
N PHE A 63 -19.56 -28.95 2.10
CA PHE A 63 -18.51 -29.21 1.12
C PHE A 63 -18.87 -28.68 -0.27
N GLU A 64 -20.10 -28.91 -0.72
CA GLU A 64 -20.61 -28.39 -2.00
C GLU A 64 -20.64 -26.85 -2.01
N ALA A 65 -21.08 -26.23 -0.91
CA ALA A 65 -21.08 -24.77 -0.76
C ALA A 65 -19.65 -24.21 -0.82
N GLN A 66 -18.69 -24.84 -0.15
CA GLN A 66 -17.28 -24.45 -0.18
C GLN A 66 -16.69 -24.57 -1.60
N ALA A 67 -16.95 -25.67 -2.30
CA ALA A 67 -16.49 -25.88 -3.68
C ALA A 67 -17.06 -24.83 -4.65
N LEU A 68 -18.31 -24.40 -4.46
CA LEU A 68 -18.92 -23.33 -5.25
C LEU A 68 -18.23 -21.98 -5.01
N ILE A 69 -17.96 -21.62 -3.75
CA ILE A 69 -17.25 -20.39 -3.38
C ILE A 69 -15.85 -20.36 -4.01
N GLU A 70 -15.10 -21.45 -3.91
CA GLU A 70 -13.77 -21.57 -4.51
C GLU A 70 -13.83 -21.43 -6.04
N SER A 71 -14.80 -22.07 -6.69
CA SER A 71 -14.99 -21.96 -8.14
C SER A 71 -15.30 -20.52 -8.58
N GLN A 72 -16.16 -19.81 -7.85
CA GLN A 72 -16.48 -18.41 -8.12
C GLN A 72 -15.27 -17.49 -7.88
N ALA A 73 -14.51 -17.75 -6.81
CA ALA A 73 -13.29 -16.99 -6.50
C ALA A 73 -12.22 -17.17 -7.60
N VAL A 74 -12.00 -18.39 -8.08
CA VAL A 74 -11.10 -18.67 -9.22
C VAL A 74 -11.58 -17.94 -10.48
N ALA A 75 -12.86 -18.02 -10.82
CA ALA A 75 -13.39 -17.33 -12.01
C ALA A 75 -13.24 -15.79 -11.93
N ARG A 76 -13.35 -15.22 -10.71
CA ARG A 76 -13.09 -13.79 -10.49
C ARG A 76 -11.60 -13.46 -10.61
N ALA A 77 -10.73 -14.33 -10.08
CA ALA A 77 -9.28 -14.18 -10.18
C ALA A 77 -8.81 -14.20 -11.65
N GLU A 78 -9.36 -15.09 -12.48
CA GLU A 78 -9.06 -15.15 -13.92
C GLU A 78 -9.37 -13.83 -14.65
N LYS A 79 -10.54 -13.23 -14.36
CA LYS A 79 -10.91 -11.93 -14.93
C LYS A 79 -9.97 -10.81 -14.50
N LEU A 80 -9.55 -10.81 -13.24
CA LEU A 80 -8.60 -9.82 -12.71
C LEU A 80 -7.20 -10.03 -13.30
N PHE A 81 -6.80 -11.28 -13.51
CA PHE A 81 -5.51 -11.62 -14.11
C PHE A 81 -5.39 -11.12 -15.54
N ALA A 82 -6.43 -11.28 -16.36
CA ALA A 82 -6.45 -10.73 -17.71
C ALA A 82 -6.29 -9.19 -17.72
N LYS A 83 -6.95 -8.50 -16.77
CA LYS A 83 -6.78 -7.05 -16.60
C LYS A 83 -5.34 -6.71 -16.18
N PHE A 84 -4.78 -7.45 -15.25
CA PHE A 84 -3.40 -7.28 -14.80
C PHE A 84 -2.41 -7.43 -15.97
N GLN A 85 -2.54 -8.46 -16.80
CA GLN A 85 -1.71 -8.64 -18.00
C GLN A 85 -1.80 -7.46 -18.97
N SER A 86 -3.02 -6.94 -19.20
CA SER A 86 -3.20 -5.77 -20.06
C SER A 86 -2.56 -4.51 -19.47
N SER A 87 -2.60 -4.35 -18.14
CA SER A 87 -1.97 -3.24 -17.44
C SER A 87 -0.44 -3.34 -17.43
N GLU A 88 0.10 -4.55 -17.23
CA GLU A 88 1.54 -4.80 -17.30
C GLU A 88 2.10 -4.42 -18.69
N ALA A 89 1.42 -4.83 -19.76
CA ALA A 89 1.83 -4.49 -21.12
C ALA A 89 1.89 -2.97 -21.34
N ALA A 90 0.88 -2.23 -20.83
CA ALA A 90 0.86 -0.77 -20.90
C ALA A 90 2.00 -0.13 -20.08
N ILE A 91 2.28 -0.63 -18.88
CA ILE A 91 3.39 -0.15 -18.03
C ILE A 91 4.73 -0.37 -18.73
N ARG A 92 4.95 -1.54 -19.34
CA ARG A 92 6.17 -1.83 -20.12
C ARG A 92 6.34 -0.89 -21.31
N GLN A 93 5.25 -0.57 -22.01
CA GLN A 93 5.29 0.40 -23.10
C GLN A 93 5.68 1.80 -22.60
N GLN A 94 5.15 2.24 -21.47
CA GLN A 94 5.51 3.54 -20.88
C GLN A 94 6.97 3.60 -20.42
N MET A 95 7.49 2.51 -19.83
CA MET A 95 8.89 2.42 -19.44
C MET A 95 9.82 2.52 -20.66
N GLY A 96 9.52 1.79 -21.74
CA GLY A 96 10.30 1.90 -22.99
C GLY A 96 10.21 3.29 -23.64
N ALA A 97 9.06 3.94 -23.59
CA ALA A 97 8.95 5.33 -24.05
C ALA A 97 9.79 6.29 -23.18
N THR A 98 9.85 6.05 -21.88
CA THR A 98 10.68 6.83 -20.94
C THR A 98 12.16 6.63 -21.22
N GLU A 99 12.59 5.39 -21.44
CA GLU A 99 13.96 5.06 -21.85
C GLU A 99 14.38 5.86 -23.09
N GLN A 100 13.52 5.89 -24.12
CA GLN A 100 13.80 6.65 -25.35
C GLN A 100 13.95 8.15 -25.08
N VAL A 101 13.15 8.72 -24.18
CA VAL A 101 13.28 10.13 -23.75
C VAL A 101 14.62 10.36 -23.06
N LEU A 102 15.04 9.48 -22.14
CA LEU A 102 16.32 9.59 -21.43
C LEU A 102 17.51 9.53 -22.40
N VAL A 103 17.46 8.62 -23.38
CA VAL A 103 18.47 8.50 -24.43
C VAL A 103 18.53 9.76 -25.28
N ASN A 104 17.38 10.27 -25.72
CA ASN A 104 17.30 11.48 -26.55
C ASN A 104 17.80 12.74 -25.82
N MET A 105 17.66 12.78 -24.49
CA MET A 105 18.18 13.86 -23.65
C MET A 105 19.67 13.71 -23.32
N GLY A 106 20.33 12.62 -23.75
CA GLY A 106 21.75 12.39 -23.49
C GLY A 106 22.07 12.20 -22.01
N MET A 107 21.18 11.54 -21.26
CA MET A 107 21.35 11.30 -19.83
C MET A 107 22.63 10.50 -19.53
N SER A 108 23.21 10.71 -18.34
CA SER A 108 24.43 10.02 -17.92
C SER A 108 24.20 8.52 -17.74
N ALA A 109 25.28 7.72 -17.84
CA ALA A 109 25.22 6.28 -17.64
C ALA A 109 24.64 5.88 -16.27
N GLN A 110 24.86 6.69 -15.23
CA GLN A 110 24.28 6.45 -13.90
C GLN A 110 22.75 6.59 -13.89
N ILE A 111 22.19 7.53 -14.65
CA ILE A 111 20.73 7.70 -14.73
C ILE A 111 20.11 6.55 -15.52
N MET A 112 20.75 6.13 -16.60
CA MET A 112 20.32 4.95 -17.37
C MET A 112 20.34 3.69 -16.52
N GLN A 113 21.41 3.45 -15.76
CA GLN A 113 21.49 2.30 -14.86
C GLN A 113 20.38 2.30 -13.80
N ARG A 114 20.06 3.46 -13.21
CA ARG A 114 18.95 3.57 -12.26
C ARG A 114 17.60 3.28 -12.89
N HIS A 115 17.42 3.64 -14.17
CA HIS A 115 16.22 3.30 -14.93
C HIS A 115 16.15 1.79 -15.16
N ASP A 116 17.23 1.17 -15.62
CA ASP A 116 17.31 -0.28 -15.86
C ASP A 116 17.01 -1.08 -14.58
N ASP A 117 17.66 -0.69 -13.46
CA ASP A 117 17.43 -1.31 -12.16
C ASP A 117 15.95 -1.21 -11.72
N ALA A 118 15.29 -0.07 -11.99
CA ALA A 118 13.88 0.13 -11.67
C ALA A 118 12.97 -0.74 -12.56
N VAL A 119 13.27 -0.82 -13.86
CA VAL A 119 12.55 -1.68 -14.81
C VAL A 119 12.67 -3.15 -14.39
N ASP A 120 13.86 -3.60 -14.00
CA ASP A 120 14.12 -4.96 -13.54
C ASP A 120 13.37 -5.28 -12.25
N GLN A 121 13.38 -4.38 -11.27
CA GLN A 121 12.63 -4.57 -10.03
C GLN A 121 11.12 -4.72 -10.28
N ILE A 122 10.56 -3.87 -11.14
CA ILE A 122 9.14 -3.94 -11.53
C ILE A 122 8.85 -5.27 -12.25
N ALA A 123 9.71 -5.67 -13.19
CA ALA A 123 9.56 -6.91 -13.94
C ALA A 123 9.61 -8.16 -13.03
N GLN A 124 10.51 -8.16 -12.03
CA GLN A 124 10.58 -9.22 -11.04
C GLN A 124 9.30 -9.29 -10.19
N GLY A 125 8.77 -8.14 -9.78
CA GLY A 125 7.48 -8.05 -9.09
C GLY A 125 6.35 -8.69 -9.90
N PHE A 126 6.21 -8.31 -11.18
CA PHE A 126 5.20 -8.90 -12.06
C PHE A 126 5.36 -10.41 -12.21
N SER A 127 6.58 -10.92 -12.38
CA SER A 127 6.85 -12.36 -12.46
C SER A 127 6.43 -13.12 -11.20
N GLN A 128 6.72 -12.56 -10.01
CA GLN A 128 6.29 -13.15 -8.74
C GLN A 128 4.77 -13.23 -8.64
N LEU A 129 4.06 -12.17 -9.04
CA LEU A 129 2.61 -12.13 -9.00
C LEU A 129 1.99 -13.09 -10.03
N TYR A 130 2.56 -13.16 -11.23
CA TYR A 130 2.14 -14.07 -12.29
C TYR A 130 2.19 -15.53 -11.82
N ASN A 131 3.31 -15.95 -11.22
CA ASN A 131 3.48 -17.30 -10.69
C ASN A 131 2.48 -17.61 -9.57
N ALA A 132 2.22 -16.66 -8.68
CA ALA A 132 1.24 -16.84 -7.60
C ALA A 132 -0.19 -17.00 -8.16
N LEU A 133 -0.57 -16.20 -9.17
CA LEU A 133 -1.88 -16.26 -9.80
C LEU A 133 -2.09 -17.55 -10.61
N LEU A 134 -1.07 -18.03 -11.31
CA LEU A 134 -1.08 -19.33 -11.98
C LEU A 134 -1.35 -20.48 -11.01
N LEU A 135 -0.65 -20.48 -9.87
CA LEU A 135 -0.89 -21.46 -8.81
C LEU A 135 -2.33 -21.38 -8.32
N LEU A 136 -2.88 -20.18 -8.10
CA LEU A 136 -4.26 -19.98 -7.66
C LEU A 136 -5.30 -20.51 -8.67
N GLN A 137 -5.01 -20.40 -9.97
CA GLN A 137 -5.88 -20.92 -11.02
C GLN A 137 -5.83 -22.46 -11.12
N ASP A 138 -4.71 -23.08 -10.76
CA ASP A 138 -4.53 -24.54 -10.86
C ASP A 138 -5.39 -25.31 -9.84
N ARG A 139 -6.59 -25.73 -10.27
CA ARG A 139 -7.53 -26.51 -9.46
C ARG A 139 -6.97 -27.88 -9.03
N LYS A 140 -5.89 -28.36 -9.64
CA LYS A 140 -5.24 -29.64 -9.32
C LYS A 140 -4.00 -29.47 -8.43
N ALA A 141 -3.68 -28.24 -8.03
CA ALA A 141 -2.54 -28.00 -7.16
C ALA A 141 -2.65 -28.83 -5.86
N GLU A 142 -1.55 -29.45 -5.44
CA GLU A 142 -1.47 -30.21 -4.19
C GLU A 142 -1.76 -29.35 -2.95
N GLN A 143 -1.54 -28.03 -3.09
CA GLN A 143 -1.78 -27.04 -2.05
C GLN A 143 -3.27 -26.67 -1.97
N GLY A 144 -3.82 -26.70 -0.76
CA GLY A 144 -5.19 -26.25 -0.50
C GLY A 144 -5.43 -24.81 -0.98
N PHE A 145 -6.66 -24.51 -1.39
CA PHE A 145 -7.04 -23.21 -1.95
C PHE A 145 -6.63 -22.01 -1.06
N SER A 146 -6.81 -22.13 0.26
CA SER A 146 -6.42 -21.09 1.23
C SER A 146 -4.92 -20.77 1.21
N VAL A 147 -4.05 -21.78 1.05
CA VAL A 147 -2.59 -21.60 0.99
C VAL A 147 -2.20 -20.82 -0.27
N ARG A 148 -2.87 -21.12 -1.39
CA ARG A 148 -2.63 -20.45 -2.67
C ARG A 148 -3.09 -18.99 -2.63
N VAL A 149 -4.22 -18.71 -1.97
CA VAL A 149 -4.68 -17.33 -1.70
C VAL A 149 -3.65 -16.58 -0.84
N GLN A 150 -3.17 -17.18 0.25
CA GLN A 150 -2.15 -16.55 1.11
C GLN A 150 -0.82 -16.31 0.39
N ALA A 151 -0.44 -17.17 -0.56
CA ALA A 151 0.72 -16.92 -1.41
C ALA A 151 0.54 -15.67 -2.28
N CYS A 152 -0.64 -15.51 -2.90
CA CYS A 152 -0.98 -14.31 -3.65
C CYS A 152 -0.99 -13.06 -2.78
N GLU A 153 -1.61 -13.11 -1.59
CA GLU A 153 -1.65 -11.98 -0.65
C GLU A 153 -0.26 -11.53 -0.21
N ARG A 154 0.64 -12.48 0.06
CA ARG A 154 2.03 -12.17 0.43
C ARG A 154 2.78 -11.44 -0.69
N VAL A 155 2.56 -11.86 -1.94
CA VAL A 155 3.20 -11.22 -3.11
C VAL A 155 2.57 -9.86 -3.35
N LEU A 156 1.24 -9.76 -3.30
CA LEU A 156 0.53 -8.48 -3.43
C LEU A 156 1.00 -7.49 -2.38
N LYS A 157 1.08 -7.86 -1.10
CA LYS A 157 1.57 -6.97 -0.03
C LYS A 157 2.98 -6.42 -0.27
N LYS A 158 3.83 -7.15 -0.99
CA LYS A 158 5.19 -6.71 -1.34
C LYS A 158 5.22 -5.77 -2.54
N ILE A 159 4.31 -5.94 -3.50
CA ILE A 159 4.27 -5.21 -4.77
C ILE A 159 3.34 -4.00 -4.70
N THR A 160 2.25 -4.10 -3.93
CA THR A 160 1.49 -2.92 -3.52
C THR A 160 2.48 -2.08 -2.75
N PHE A 161 2.92 -1.01 -3.39
CA PHE A 161 3.33 0.18 -2.68
C PHE A 161 2.26 0.37 -1.60
N GLU A 162 2.62 0.16 -0.33
CA GLU A 162 1.97 0.98 0.68
C GLU A 162 2.11 2.39 0.12
N GLU A 163 0.99 3.05 -0.14
CA GLU A 163 0.96 4.50 -0.23
C GLU A 163 1.65 4.92 1.05
N LYS A 164 2.97 5.14 0.97
CA LYS A 164 3.80 5.39 2.12
C LYS A 164 3.11 6.57 2.76
N ALA A 165 2.53 6.31 3.94
CA ALA A 165 1.74 7.28 4.65
C ALA A 165 2.50 8.62 4.60
N THR A 166 1.88 9.60 3.97
CA THR A 166 2.09 11.02 4.25
C THR A 166 3.52 11.46 4.52
N PHE A 167 4.49 11.29 3.62
CA PHE A 167 5.80 11.98 3.72
C PHE A 167 6.47 12.03 5.11
N ASP A 168 6.13 11.12 6.02
CA ASP A 168 6.53 11.18 7.41
C ASP A 168 7.85 10.43 7.47
N ALA A 169 8.92 11.21 7.51
CA ALA A 169 10.31 10.78 7.46
C ALA A 169 10.74 10.15 6.12
N VAL A 170 10.84 10.99 5.08
CA VAL A 170 12.12 10.96 4.35
C VAL A 170 13.15 11.51 5.34
N PRO A 171 14.15 10.73 5.80
CA PRO A 171 15.29 11.32 6.46
C PRO A 171 15.90 12.27 5.44
N LEU A 172 15.79 13.58 5.70
CA LEU A 172 16.47 14.60 4.92
C LEU A 172 17.93 14.16 4.76
N PHE A 173 18.30 13.78 3.55
CA PHE A 173 19.67 13.55 3.07
C PHE A 173 20.55 12.61 3.92
N ARG A 174 20.50 11.29 3.70
CA ARG A 174 21.67 10.44 4.05
C ARG A 174 21.93 9.16 3.23
N GLU A 175 21.12 8.81 2.24
CA GLU A 175 21.28 7.50 1.57
C GLU A 175 22.17 7.46 0.32
N ASN A 176 22.65 8.60 -0.18
CA ASN A 176 23.77 8.55 -1.12
C ASN A 176 25.04 8.61 -0.29
N GLY A 177 25.74 7.47 -0.18
CA GLY A 177 26.96 7.23 0.61
C GLY A 177 28.18 8.08 0.26
N LEU A 178 27.99 9.39 0.04
CA LEU A 178 28.99 10.42 0.27
C LEU A 178 29.31 10.38 1.76
N GLN A 179 30.34 9.62 2.12
CA GLN A 179 31.01 9.85 3.39
C GLN A 179 31.37 11.34 3.43
N PRO A 180 31.07 12.08 4.50
CA PRO A 180 31.64 13.40 4.69
C PRO A 180 33.14 13.20 4.57
N GLN A 181 33.78 13.76 3.53
CA GLN A 181 35.23 13.91 3.58
C GLN A 181 35.51 14.66 4.89
N PRO A 182 36.46 14.21 5.73
CA PRO A 182 36.83 14.98 6.90
C PRO A 182 37.15 16.38 6.38
N ALA A 183 36.42 17.37 6.87
CA ALA A 183 36.65 18.75 6.49
C ALA A 183 38.14 19.01 6.69
N SER A 184 38.88 19.20 5.60
CA SER A 184 40.21 19.78 5.69
C SER A 184 40.05 21.04 6.51
N ALA A 185 40.78 21.14 7.62
CA ALA A 185 40.71 22.28 8.51
C ALA A 185 40.73 23.54 7.65
N PRO A 186 39.76 24.47 7.81
CA PRO A 186 39.76 25.68 7.01
C PRO A 186 41.14 26.31 7.20
N GLU A 187 41.84 26.55 6.09
CA GLU A 187 43.01 27.40 6.11
C GLU A 187 42.59 28.65 6.87
N GLN A 188 43.24 28.89 8.02
CA GLN A 188 42.88 30.00 8.88
C GLN A 188 43.15 31.28 8.09
N SER A 189 42.11 31.77 7.43
CA SER A 189 42.09 33.11 6.87
C SER A 189 42.24 34.06 8.06
N GLN A 190 43.39 34.71 8.13
CA GLN A 190 43.70 35.75 9.13
C GLN A 190 42.89 37.03 8.93
N SER A 191 41.74 36.96 8.24
CA SER A 191 40.85 38.11 8.09
C SER A 191 39.93 38.14 9.30
N GLU A 192 40.12 39.15 10.13
CA GLU A 192 39.20 39.53 11.18
C GLU A 192 37.78 39.58 10.60
N ILE A 193 36.84 38.81 11.19
CA ILE A 193 35.46 38.76 10.72
C ILE A 193 34.82 40.11 11.05
N VAL A 194 34.83 41.04 10.08
CA VAL A 194 34.13 42.31 10.18
C VAL A 194 32.74 42.14 9.57
N PRO A 195 31.65 42.31 10.34
CA PRO A 195 30.30 42.23 9.80
C PRO A 195 30.06 43.25 8.70
N SER A 196 29.40 42.82 7.62
CA SER A 196 29.18 43.60 6.38
C SER A 196 28.39 44.90 6.55
N TYR A 197 27.71 45.09 7.68
CA TYR A 197 26.98 46.33 8.01
C TYR A 197 27.87 47.43 8.62
N ILE A 198 29.14 47.16 8.93
CA ILE A 198 30.10 48.19 9.37
C ILE A 198 30.69 48.87 8.13
N LYS A 199 30.00 49.92 7.67
CA LYS A 199 30.26 50.64 6.40
C LYS A 199 31.63 51.30 6.27
N GLU A 200 32.41 51.45 7.34
CA GLU A 200 33.68 52.21 7.27
C GLU A 200 34.95 51.36 7.25
N ALA A 201 34.89 50.05 7.53
CA ALA A 201 36.09 49.20 7.62
C ALA A 201 36.28 48.22 6.46
N SER A 202 35.24 47.96 5.66
CA SER A 202 35.33 47.05 4.54
C SER A 202 35.38 47.85 3.24
N GLY A 203 36.59 48.13 2.72
CA GLY A 203 36.79 48.55 1.32
C GLY A 203 36.32 47.51 0.28
N VAL A 204 35.48 46.58 0.69
CA VAL A 204 34.83 45.55 -0.11
C VAL A 204 33.62 46.21 -0.77
N LYS A 205 33.77 46.54 -2.06
CA LYS A 205 32.58 46.72 -2.91
C LYS A 205 31.73 45.47 -2.77
N SER A 206 30.52 45.67 -2.29
CA SER A 206 29.50 44.64 -2.17
C SER A 206 29.47 43.78 -3.44
N ALA A 207 29.61 42.46 -3.29
CA ALA A 207 29.73 41.50 -4.38
C ALA A 207 28.38 41.13 -5.04
N TYR A 208 27.34 41.91 -4.82
CA TYR A 208 26.04 41.70 -5.46
C TYR A 208 26.06 42.29 -6.87
N SER A 209 25.50 41.54 -7.81
CA SER A 209 25.38 41.96 -9.20
C SER A 209 24.03 42.62 -9.42
N THR A 210 23.90 43.46 -10.46
CA THR A 210 22.60 44.01 -10.85
C THR A 210 21.60 42.94 -11.28
N LEU A 211 22.06 41.72 -11.60
CA LEU A 211 21.19 40.58 -11.91
C LEU A 211 20.45 40.07 -10.66
N ASP A 212 20.98 40.30 -9.46
CA ASP A 212 20.37 39.86 -8.20
C ASP A 212 19.12 40.67 -7.84
N LEU A 213 18.89 41.80 -8.54
CA LEU A 213 17.74 42.71 -8.38
C LEU A 213 16.64 42.47 -9.42
N VAL A 214 16.85 41.56 -10.37
CA VAL A 214 15.91 41.30 -11.46
C VAL A 214 14.83 40.33 -10.98
N GLU A 215 13.60 40.53 -11.46
CA GLU A 215 12.50 39.60 -11.22
C GLU A 215 12.83 38.18 -11.71
N THR A 216 12.35 37.20 -10.97
CA THR A 216 12.42 35.78 -11.35
C THR A 216 11.00 35.23 -11.44
N ILE A 217 10.88 33.97 -11.88
CA ILE A 217 9.57 33.30 -11.96
C ILE A 217 8.87 33.28 -10.58
N GLU A 218 9.64 33.12 -9.51
CA GLU A 218 9.14 33.04 -8.13
C GLU A 218 8.98 34.41 -7.46
N VAL A 219 9.83 35.38 -7.82
CA VAL A 219 9.90 36.72 -7.23
C VAL A 219 9.54 37.75 -8.28
N GLN A 220 8.26 38.16 -8.29
CA GLN A 220 7.72 39.19 -9.19
C GLN A 220 7.26 40.40 -8.38
N PHE A 221 7.55 41.62 -8.84
CA PHE A 221 7.16 42.86 -8.16
C PHE A 221 5.81 43.36 -8.70
N THR A 222 4.74 42.59 -8.44
CA THR A 222 3.38 42.96 -8.85
C THR A 222 2.91 44.22 -8.12
N ASP A 223 1.90 44.90 -8.66
CA ASP A 223 1.40 46.14 -8.08
C ASP A 223 0.94 45.95 -6.62
N GLY A 224 0.31 44.81 -6.29
CA GLY A 224 -0.09 44.51 -4.91
C GLY A 224 1.08 44.34 -3.95
N ILE A 225 2.22 43.82 -4.42
CA ILE A 225 3.44 43.70 -3.61
C ILE A 225 4.07 45.09 -3.41
N LYS A 226 4.12 45.92 -4.46
CA LYS A 226 4.63 47.30 -4.37
C LYS A 226 3.79 48.15 -3.42
N ASP A 227 2.47 48.08 -3.55
CA ASP A 227 1.53 48.81 -2.70
C ASP A 227 1.67 48.40 -1.23
N LEU A 228 1.82 47.09 -0.97
CA LEU A 228 2.06 46.60 0.38
C LEU A 228 3.41 47.09 0.92
N ALA A 229 4.48 46.99 0.15
CA ALA A 229 5.80 47.49 0.55
C ALA A 229 5.76 49.00 0.85
N ASP A 230 5.08 49.79 0.03
CA ASP A 230 4.88 51.23 0.25
C ASP A 230 4.05 51.51 1.51
N SER A 231 2.99 50.75 1.78
CA SER A 231 2.19 50.87 3.01
C SER A 231 2.99 50.56 4.28
N LEU A 232 4.03 49.73 4.15
CA LEU A 232 4.96 49.37 5.22
C LEU A 232 6.20 50.28 5.24
N GLU A 233 6.16 51.41 4.51
CA GLU A 233 7.23 52.39 4.39
C GLU A 233 8.56 51.79 3.89
N LYS A 234 8.49 50.66 3.17
CA LYS A 234 9.65 49.86 2.74
C LYS A 234 10.62 49.56 3.90
N ASN A 235 10.08 49.41 5.11
CA ASN A 235 10.87 49.14 6.30
C ASN A 235 11.03 47.62 6.48
N PRO A 236 12.27 47.08 6.47
CA PRO A 236 12.49 45.63 6.55
C PRO A 236 11.91 44.97 7.81
N ALA A 237 11.88 45.67 8.94
CA ALA A 237 11.32 45.15 10.18
C ALA A 237 9.79 45.06 10.09
N LYS A 238 9.13 46.07 9.53
CA LYS A 238 7.66 46.07 9.30
C LYS A 238 7.26 45.02 8.27
N ILE A 239 8.07 44.85 7.22
CA ILE A 239 7.89 43.82 6.19
C ILE A 239 7.98 42.42 6.81
N TYR A 240 9.04 42.14 7.57
CA TYR A 240 9.19 40.86 8.26
C TYR A 240 8.04 40.59 9.23
N ASP A 241 7.66 41.58 10.03
CA ASP A 241 6.55 41.47 10.99
C ASP A 241 5.21 41.22 10.29
N TYR A 242 4.98 41.84 9.13
CA TYR A 242 3.82 41.55 8.30
C TYR A 242 3.83 40.10 7.81
N VAL A 243 4.92 39.65 7.17
CA VAL A 243 5.01 38.28 6.64
C VAL A 243 4.84 37.25 7.74
N TYR A 244 5.50 37.44 8.88
CA TYR A 244 5.45 36.54 10.03
C TYR A 244 4.05 36.44 10.66
N ASN A 245 3.34 37.57 10.79
CA ASN A 245 2.05 37.60 11.48
C ASN A 245 0.83 37.47 10.56
N LYS A 246 0.98 37.65 9.24
CA LYS A 246 -0.15 37.72 8.28
C LYS A 246 -0.15 36.63 7.23
N ILE A 247 0.95 35.89 7.07
CA ILE A 247 1.03 34.80 6.09
C ILE A 247 1.07 33.47 6.83
N ASP A 248 0.03 32.65 6.63
CA ASP A 248 -0.06 31.34 7.25
C ASP A 248 0.82 30.32 6.52
N PHE A 249 1.45 29.42 7.29
CA PHE A 249 2.21 28.32 6.71
C PHE A 249 1.27 27.22 6.18
N GLU A 250 1.52 26.77 4.95
CA GLU A 250 0.81 25.66 4.31
C GLU A 250 1.78 24.61 3.80
N LEU A 251 1.53 23.34 4.10
CA LEU A 251 2.44 22.24 3.79
C LEU A 251 2.25 21.73 2.35
N TYR A 252 3.21 22.01 1.47
CA TYR A 252 3.35 21.40 0.15
C TYR A 252 4.80 21.50 -0.35
N CYS A 253 5.18 20.68 -1.33
CA CYS A 253 6.53 20.60 -1.85
C CYS A 253 6.78 21.51 -3.06
N GLY A 254 7.95 22.16 -3.08
CA GLY A 254 8.41 23.01 -4.17
C GLY A 254 7.80 24.42 -4.17
N SER A 255 8.29 25.28 -5.06
CA SER A 255 7.72 26.61 -5.29
C SER A 255 6.52 26.46 -6.22
N VAL A 256 5.33 26.82 -5.75
CA VAL A 256 4.07 26.61 -6.49
C VAL A 256 3.32 27.92 -6.67
N LYS A 257 3.30 28.76 -5.63
CA LYS A 257 2.54 30.00 -5.63
C LYS A 257 3.40 31.22 -5.99
N GLY A 258 4.70 31.18 -5.69
CA GLY A 258 5.58 32.34 -5.76
C GLY A 258 5.11 33.49 -4.88
N ALA A 259 5.67 34.67 -5.08
CA ALA A 259 5.36 35.85 -4.27
C ALA A 259 3.90 36.33 -4.41
N ASP A 260 3.38 36.45 -5.63
CA ASP A 260 2.08 37.09 -5.90
C ASP A 260 0.88 36.27 -5.36
N LEU A 261 0.83 34.97 -5.64
CA LEU A 261 -0.27 34.14 -5.14
C LEU A 261 -0.19 33.92 -3.63
N THR A 262 1.00 33.97 -3.03
CA THR A 262 1.17 33.90 -1.57
C THR A 262 0.58 35.12 -0.90
N LEU A 263 0.83 36.32 -1.44
CA LEU A 263 0.22 37.54 -0.94
C LEU A 263 -1.31 37.51 -1.06
N ARG A 264 -1.84 37.09 -2.22
CA ARG A 264 -3.29 37.04 -2.48
C ARG A 264 -4.02 36.00 -1.64
N SER A 265 -3.39 34.83 -1.45
CA SER A 265 -4.00 33.74 -0.68
C SER A 265 -3.79 33.87 0.83
N GLY A 266 -2.82 34.69 1.25
CA GLY A 266 -2.44 34.87 2.65
C GLY A 266 -1.74 33.65 3.25
N LYS A 267 -1.26 32.71 2.42
CA LYS A 267 -0.64 31.46 2.89
C LYS A 267 0.30 30.82 1.87
N GLY A 268 1.37 30.20 2.34
CA GLY A 268 2.34 29.51 1.49
C GLY A 268 3.28 28.58 2.26
N ASN A 269 4.07 27.80 1.53
CA ASN A 269 5.16 27.02 2.13
C ASN A 269 6.41 27.90 2.33
N ASP A 270 7.49 27.29 2.79
CA ASP A 270 8.77 27.97 3.03
C ASP A 270 9.35 28.68 1.79
N PHE A 271 9.31 28.03 0.61
CA PHE A 271 9.77 28.64 -0.64
C PHE A 271 8.94 29.86 -1.04
N ASP A 272 7.63 29.74 -0.96
CA ASP A 272 6.69 30.77 -1.40
C ASP A 272 6.63 31.96 -0.43
N ILE A 273 6.71 31.72 0.88
CA ILE A 273 6.83 32.77 1.92
C ILE A 273 8.17 33.50 1.77
N ALA A 274 9.27 32.79 1.54
CA ALA A 274 10.57 33.41 1.28
C ALA A 274 10.54 34.26 0.01
N SER A 275 9.89 33.78 -1.05
CA SER A 275 9.74 34.52 -2.30
C SER A 275 8.94 35.80 -2.12
N LEU A 276 7.85 35.77 -1.33
CA LEU A 276 7.10 36.96 -0.95
C LEU A 276 7.94 37.95 -0.12
N LEU A 277 8.69 37.44 0.86
CA LEU A 277 9.56 38.29 1.69
C LEU A 277 10.62 39.00 0.84
N ILE A 278 11.27 38.28 -0.08
CA ILE A 278 12.25 38.85 -1.00
C ILE A 278 11.59 39.88 -1.93
N ALA A 279 10.37 39.63 -2.40
CA ALA A 279 9.67 40.55 -3.28
C ALA A 279 9.27 41.87 -2.59
N LEU A 280 9.12 41.88 -1.26
CA LEU A 280 8.75 43.06 -0.48
C LEU A 280 9.94 43.95 -0.07
N LEU A 281 11.17 43.41 -0.07
CA LEU A 281 12.42 44.10 0.33
C LEU A 281 13.03 44.91 -0.82
#